data_AF-A0ABD0BDS9-F1
#
_entry.id   AF-A0ABD0BDS9-F1
#
_cell.length_a   1.000
_cell.length_b   1.000
_cell.length_c   1.000
_cell.angle_alpha   90.00
_cell.angle_beta   90.00
_cell.angle_gamma   90.00
#
_symmetry.space_group_name_H-M   'P 1'
#
loop_
_entity.id
_entity.type
_entity.pdbx_description
1 polymer ?
#
loop_
_entity_poly.entity_id
_entity_poly.type
_entity_poly.pdbx_seq_one_letter_code
_entity_poly.pdbx_strand_id
1 'polypeptide(L)'
;MTESAEKNFPAYSHLPWVCVEDKYIEAKTLPPSHLGELYVLPSPVAIAAGETIGYLGLVETPGSLIGGKKSKHQVHLEVFTQDPRLDNVLANKAGTKGGATYAKVPAELVLYEKKKQDGKDLWVATGDKSLEALVESPTFEKDATKQEWVSISSGKYVKKEQVELLSQHDWLKIGFKKVDGSGSDGYLDPDAPPTFFTELVNSFDTDKSGELSSEEIQAALQNSSNAEQLHKLIVKHSSEWYEKSSASSYLWLEKLMAKIGLPDFDLLVDHEKQRIDKLEWMQSAAKLKLDKAVWHIQPLTLSRLNGNQCLCGRDIELKHLESAIEGKASVENLFSRSSYADITSISADIFLKELNAAMNFYGVSTCLDKMHFLAQCLVETDFFRTTEEYKNKDGTTPSKWDEYGGGSFYHGRGLIQITHKKNYEKYLASIDLLPIDSDKVEMLASKIHHAVYSAVWYWVSGSAWGDIRGFTKNNDFLKVTIAVNGGFNHVKERNESLLRLSKSIDCRNVDFSKLKFKKFEFSESALKDSKWYSAYKDGSMVRKANQDLESVNE
;
A
#
# COMPACT_ATOMS: atom_id res chain seq x y z
N MET A 1 27.94 -13.97 -14.24
CA MET A 1 26.58 -14.30 -13.76
C MET A 1 25.63 -13.34 -14.45
N THR A 2 25.04 -13.76 -15.55
CA THR A 2 24.10 -12.98 -16.36
C THR A 2 22.98 -13.90 -16.77
N GLU A 3 21.80 -13.73 -16.18
CA GLU A 3 20.47 -13.85 -16.80
C GLU A 3 19.42 -13.73 -15.68
N SER A 4 18.32 -13.07 -16.00
CA SER A 4 17.14 -12.80 -15.16
C SER A 4 17.24 -11.64 -14.15
N ALA A 5 16.96 -10.43 -14.62
CA ALA A 5 16.38 -9.37 -13.78
C ALA A 5 15.55 -8.39 -14.63
N GLU A 6 14.66 -8.92 -15.48
CA GLU A 6 13.58 -8.15 -16.12
C GLU A 6 12.26 -8.31 -15.34
N LYS A 7 12.34 -8.38 -14.00
CA LYS A 7 11.17 -8.28 -13.13
C LYS A 7 11.24 -6.97 -12.36
N ASN A 8 10.27 -6.10 -12.66
CA ASN A 8 9.87 -4.89 -11.93
C ASN A 8 10.55 -4.76 -10.55
N PHE A 9 11.54 -3.87 -10.45
CA PHE A 9 11.99 -3.37 -9.17
C PHE A 9 10.94 -2.37 -8.65
N PRO A 10 10.17 -2.67 -7.58
CA PRO A 10 9.45 -1.62 -6.88
C PRO A 10 10.48 -0.69 -6.21
N ALA A 11 10.29 0.61 -6.41
CA ALA A 11 11.15 1.69 -5.95
C ALA A 11 11.26 1.73 -4.41
N TYR A 12 12.27 1.04 -3.85
CA TYR A 12 12.57 1.10 -2.40
C TYR A 12 14.07 1.23 -2.09
N SER A 13 14.90 1.62 -3.06
CA SER A 13 16.22 2.18 -2.76
C SER A 13 16.08 3.64 -2.32
N HIS A 14 17.07 4.16 -1.58
CA HIS A 14 17.12 5.55 -1.09
C HIS A 14 17.03 6.63 -2.21
N LEU A 15 17.10 6.21 -3.48
CA LEU A 15 16.96 7.00 -4.70
C LEU A 15 15.81 6.43 -5.54
N PRO A 16 14.59 6.97 -5.47
CA PRO A 16 13.49 6.47 -6.27
C PRO A 16 13.66 6.90 -7.73
N TRP A 17 13.89 5.91 -8.59
CA TRP A 17 13.67 6.07 -10.02
C TRP A 17 12.17 5.94 -10.30
N VAL A 18 11.57 6.98 -10.87
CA VAL A 18 10.22 6.87 -11.42
C VAL A 18 10.36 6.44 -12.87
N CYS A 19 10.14 5.15 -13.09
CA CYS A 19 10.12 4.54 -14.41
C CYS A 19 8.67 4.46 -14.91
N VAL A 20 8.41 5.00 -16.09
CA VAL A 20 7.12 4.80 -16.78
C VAL A 20 7.41 3.96 -18.02
N GLU A 21 6.68 2.86 -18.20
CA GLU A 21 6.85 2.02 -19.39
C GLU A 21 6.36 2.78 -20.64
N ASP A 22 7.11 2.68 -21.74
CA ASP A 22 6.86 3.42 -22.99
C ASP A 22 5.43 3.24 -23.52
N LYS A 23 4.84 2.06 -23.30
CA LYS A 23 3.45 1.75 -23.72
C LYS A 23 2.37 2.54 -22.96
N TYR A 24 2.72 3.19 -21.85
CA TYR A 24 1.80 3.98 -21.02
C TYR A 24 2.00 5.49 -21.16
N ILE A 25 2.89 5.95 -22.04
CA ILE A 25 3.15 7.37 -22.25
C ILE A 25 2.80 7.80 -23.68
N GLU A 26 2.13 8.95 -23.80
CA GLU A 26 2.06 9.69 -25.05
C GLU A 26 3.11 10.81 -25.00
N ALA A 27 4.26 10.59 -25.64
CA ALA A 27 5.34 11.56 -25.64
C ALA A 27 4.98 12.78 -26.51
N LYS A 28 4.90 13.95 -25.89
CA LYS A 28 4.79 15.22 -26.60
C LYS A 28 6.16 15.88 -26.68
N THR A 29 6.76 15.85 -27.88
CA THR A 29 8.05 16.53 -28.11
C THR A 29 7.84 18.04 -28.09
N LEU A 30 8.45 18.70 -27.12
CA LEU A 30 8.55 20.16 -27.06
C LEU A 30 10.02 20.54 -27.27
N PRO A 31 10.37 21.40 -28.24
CA PRO A 31 11.74 21.85 -28.41
C PRO A 31 12.14 22.73 -27.22
N PRO A 32 13.14 22.34 -26.41
CA PRO A 32 13.59 23.16 -25.28
C PRO A 32 14.26 24.43 -25.79
N SER A 33 13.97 25.57 -25.16
CA SER A 33 14.64 26.84 -25.45
C SER A 33 16.08 26.91 -24.90
N HIS A 34 16.37 26.12 -23.86
CA HIS A 34 17.66 26.03 -23.18
C HIS A 34 17.95 24.56 -22.85
N LEU A 35 18.77 23.89 -23.68
CA LEU A 35 19.14 22.47 -23.50
C LEU A 35 20.65 22.34 -23.31
N GLY A 36 21.07 21.56 -22.32
CA GLY A 36 22.48 21.31 -22.04
C GLY A 36 23.20 22.46 -21.33
N GLU A 37 22.45 23.44 -20.81
CA GLU A 37 22.99 24.54 -20.01
C GLU A 37 22.20 24.74 -18.71
N LEU A 38 22.87 25.30 -17.70
CA LEU A 38 22.23 25.67 -16.45
C LEU A 38 21.27 26.84 -16.68
N TYR A 39 19.97 26.59 -16.54
CA TYR A 39 18.94 27.63 -16.66
C TYR A 39 18.39 28.03 -15.29
N VAL A 40 18.58 29.30 -14.92
CA VAL A 40 18.00 29.87 -13.69
C VAL A 40 16.73 30.62 -14.06
N LEU A 41 15.58 30.21 -13.50
CA LEU A 41 14.30 30.87 -13.75
C LEU A 41 14.36 32.34 -13.30
N PRO A 42 13.86 33.29 -14.13
CA PRO A 42 13.91 34.73 -13.81
C PRO A 42 13.04 35.10 -12.60
N SER A 43 12.01 34.30 -12.31
CA SER A 43 11.17 34.39 -11.12
C SER A 43 10.83 33.00 -10.61
N PRO A 44 10.68 32.80 -9.28
CA PRO A 44 10.15 31.54 -8.75
C PRO A 44 8.82 31.20 -9.42
N VAL A 45 8.71 29.99 -9.94
CA VAL A 45 7.45 29.48 -10.50
C VAL A 45 6.68 28.81 -9.37
N ALA A 46 5.48 29.31 -9.09
CA ALA A 46 4.54 28.61 -8.23
C ALA A 46 4.10 27.34 -8.95
N ILE A 47 4.23 26.19 -8.29
CA ILE A 47 3.79 24.89 -8.79
C ILE A 47 2.53 24.50 -8.04
N ALA A 48 1.49 24.10 -8.76
CA ALA A 48 0.29 23.50 -8.20
C ALA A 48 0.29 21.97 -8.38
N ALA A 49 -0.44 21.27 -7.51
CA ALA A 49 -0.63 19.83 -7.66
C ALA A 49 -1.33 19.51 -8.98
N GLY A 50 -0.75 18.60 -9.76
CA GLY A 50 -1.26 18.23 -11.09
C GLY A 50 -0.66 19.04 -12.24
N GLU A 51 0.17 20.05 -11.97
CA GLU A 51 0.94 20.74 -13.02
C GLU A 51 2.12 19.89 -13.49
N THR A 52 2.38 19.92 -14.80
CA THR A 52 3.56 19.31 -15.40
C THR A 52 4.80 20.15 -15.07
N ILE A 53 5.67 19.60 -14.22
CA ILE A 53 6.87 20.30 -13.73
C ILE A 53 8.19 19.76 -14.28
N GLY A 54 8.13 18.85 -15.26
CA GLY A 54 9.33 18.25 -15.84
C GLY A 54 9.04 17.41 -17.07
N TYR A 55 10.12 16.94 -17.67
CA TYR A 55 10.13 16.02 -18.81
C TYR A 55 10.73 14.69 -18.35
N LEU A 56 10.32 13.58 -18.97
CA LEU A 56 11.04 12.32 -18.80
C LEU A 56 12.40 12.45 -19.52
N GLY A 57 13.49 12.32 -18.78
CA GLY A 57 14.83 12.32 -19.38
C GLY A 57 15.09 11.00 -20.12
N LEU A 58 15.87 11.05 -21.20
CA LEU A 58 16.37 9.83 -21.85
C LEU A 58 17.59 9.34 -21.08
N VAL A 59 17.46 8.20 -20.40
CA VAL A 59 18.58 7.56 -19.70
C VAL A 59 19.11 6.42 -20.53
N GLU A 60 20.43 6.41 -20.73
CA GLU A 60 21.14 5.36 -21.45
C GLU A 60 21.95 4.51 -20.48
N THR A 61 21.71 3.20 -20.48
CA THR A 61 22.54 2.23 -19.79
C THR A 61 23.31 1.37 -20.80
N PRO A 62 24.43 0.77 -20.41
CA PRO A 62 25.14 -0.19 -21.24
C PRO A 62 24.23 -1.34 -21.70
N GLY A 63 24.25 -1.65 -23.00
CA GLY A 63 23.42 -2.71 -23.58
C GLY A 63 23.96 -4.12 -23.34
N SER A 64 25.27 -4.25 -23.15
CA SER A 64 25.98 -5.49 -22.86
C SER A 64 27.36 -5.18 -22.23
N LEU A 65 28.06 -6.23 -21.79
CA LEU A 65 29.46 -6.13 -21.32
C LEU A 65 30.46 -5.73 -22.43
N ILE A 66 30.06 -5.83 -23.70
CA ILE A 66 30.88 -5.49 -24.87
C ILE A 66 30.43 -4.19 -25.56
N GLY A 67 29.63 -3.39 -24.86
CA GLY A 67 29.13 -2.10 -25.34
C GLY A 67 27.71 -2.12 -25.91
N GLY A 68 27.35 -1.06 -26.63
CA GLY A 68 25.97 -0.75 -27.03
C GLY A 68 25.21 0.01 -25.94
N LYS A 69 24.04 0.55 -26.30
CA LYS A 69 23.20 1.35 -25.39
C LYS A 69 21.77 0.83 -25.37
N LYS A 70 21.19 0.78 -24.18
CA LYS A 70 19.75 0.67 -23.96
C LYS A 70 19.26 2.01 -23.47
N SER A 71 18.26 2.58 -24.13
CA SER A 71 17.72 3.88 -23.78
C SER A 71 16.30 3.73 -23.23
N LYS A 72 15.99 4.41 -22.12
CA LYS A 72 14.67 4.43 -21.49
C LYS A 72 14.33 5.83 -21.01
N HIS A 73 13.08 6.26 -21.19
CA HIS A 73 12.60 7.50 -20.62
C HIS A 73 12.27 7.31 -19.13
N GLN A 74 12.97 8.05 -18.26
CA GLN A 74 12.79 7.95 -16.81
C GLN A 74 13.14 9.26 -16.11
N VAL A 75 12.71 9.38 -14.85
CA VAL A 75 13.04 10.52 -13.98
C VAL A 75 13.82 10.02 -12.78
N HIS A 76 15.02 10.56 -12.60
CA HIS A 76 15.74 10.50 -11.32
C HIS A 76 15.23 11.65 -10.45
N LEU A 77 14.68 11.34 -9.28
CA LEU A 77 14.33 12.35 -8.27
C LEU A 77 15.22 12.22 -7.03
N GLU A 78 15.99 13.27 -6.74
CA GLU A 78 16.66 13.46 -5.45
C GLU A 78 16.00 14.61 -4.68
N VAL A 79 15.81 14.43 -3.37
CA VAL A 79 15.42 15.51 -2.46
C VAL A 79 16.53 15.66 -1.45
N PHE A 80 17.12 16.85 -1.38
CA PHE A 80 18.19 17.12 -0.43
C PHE A 80 18.12 18.54 0.12
N THR A 81 18.84 18.76 1.21
CA THR A 81 18.96 20.07 1.85
C THR A 81 20.35 20.28 2.41
N GLN A 82 20.77 21.54 2.39
CA GLN A 82 21.93 22.05 3.12
C GLN A 82 21.55 23.18 4.07
N ASP A 83 20.24 23.34 4.35
CA ASP A 83 19.76 24.38 5.23
C ASP A 83 20.28 24.12 6.66
N PRO A 84 21.01 25.08 7.28
CA PRO A 84 21.56 24.90 8.62
C PRO A 84 20.46 24.76 9.69
N ARG A 85 19.20 25.06 9.36
CA ARG A 85 18.05 24.92 10.25
C ARG A 85 17.44 23.52 10.20
N LEU A 86 18.00 22.56 9.45
CA LEU A 86 17.46 21.20 9.37
C LEU A 86 17.15 20.62 10.75
N ASP A 87 18.06 20.72 11.71
CA ASP A 87 17.83 20.20 13.06
C ASP A 87 16.67 20.87 13.79
N ASN A 88 16.40 22.15 13.50
CA ASN A 88 15.23 22.84 14.04
C ASN A 88 13.93 22.35 13.40
N VAL A 89 13.96 22.01 12.10
CA VAL A 89 12.82 21.42 11.39
C VAL A 89 12.53 20.02 11.93
N LEU A 90 13.55 19.17 12.06
CA LEU A 90 13.40 17.80 12.54
C LEU A 90 12.88 17.74 13.99
N ALA A 91 13.30 18.69 14.82
CA ALA A 91 12.84 18.82 16.20
C ALA A 91 11.53 19.63 16.33
N ASN A 92 10.92 20.05 15.22
CA ASN A 92 9.72 20.89 15.19
C ASN A 92 9.80 22.13 16.11
N LYS A 93 10.95 22.82 16.16
CA LYS A 93 11.13 23.96 17.07
C LYS A 93 10.16 25.12 16.82
N ALA A 94 9.62 25.23 15.60
CA ALA A 94 8.61 26.22 15.25
C ALA A 94 7.21 25.88 15.80
N GLY A 95 7.00 24.67 16.32
CA GLY A 95 5.70 24.22 16.83
C GLY A 95 4.64 24.07 15.73
N THR A 96 5.06 23.73 14.51
CA THR A 96 4.18 23.56 13.35
C THR A 96 3.06 22.58 13.68
N LYS A 97 1.82 22.97 13.37
CA LYS A 97 0.60 22.19 13.60
C LYS A 97 -0.05 21.81 12.27
N GLY A 98 -0.88 20.77 12.31
CA GLY A 98 -1.62 20.28 11.15
C GLY A 98 -1.26 18.84 10.80
N GLY A 99 -2.15 18.20 10.03
CA GLY A 99 -2.04 16.81 9.58
C GLY A 99 -2.16 15.76 10.69
N ALA A 100 -1.49 14.61 10.55
CA ALA A 100 -1.62 13.49 11.47
C ALA A 100 -1.18 13.83 12.90
N THR A 101 -1.91 13.25 13.86
CA THR A 101 -1.48 13.16 15.26
C THR A 101 -0.95 11.76 15.49
N TYR A 102 0.12 11.63 16.27
CA TYR A 102 0.66 10.34 16.69
C TYR A 102 0.54 10.20 18.21
N ALA A 103 0.29 8.99 18.69
CA ALA A 103 0.39 8.62 20.08
C ALA A 103 1.67 7.80 20.28
N LYS A 104 2.65 8.37 20.99
CA LYS A 104 3.82 7.61 21.44
C LYS A 104 3.47 6.92 22.75
N VAL A 105 3.32 5.61 22.67
CA VAL A 105 2.90 4.71 23.74
C VAL A 105 4.16 4.08 24.35
N PRO A 106 4.47 4.36 25.63
CA PRO A 106 5.53 3.66 26.35
C PRO A 106 5.25 2.15 26.48
N ALA A 107 6.31 1.35 26.64
CA ALA A 107 6.19 -0.02 27.09
C ALA A 107 5.69 -0.09 28.55
N GLU A 108 5.21 -1.26 28.97
CA GLU A 108 4.83 -1.59 30.36
C GLU A 108 3.59 -0.87 30.92
N LEU A 109 2.83 -0.16 30.07
CA LEU A 109 1.52 0.36 30.47
C LEU A 109 0.52 -0.78 30.58
N VAL A 110 -0.37 -0.70 31.57
CA VAL A 110 -1.48 -1.65 31.70
C VAL A 110 -2.41 -1.47 30.51
N LEU A 111 -2.70 -2.57 29.81
CA LEU A 111 -3.71 -2.57 28.76
C LEU A 111 -5.10 -2.71 29.34
N TYR A 112 -6.07 -2.08 28.69
CA TYR A 112 -7.48 -2.14 29.06
C TYR A 112 -8.30 -2.62 27.87
N GLU A 113 -9.34 -3.39 28.15
CA GLU A 113 -10.32 -3.81 27.17
C GLU A 113 -11.66 -3.17 27.44
N LYS A 114 -12.29 -2.68 26.38
CA LYS A 114 -13.64 -2.13 26.43
C LYS A 114 -14.66 -3.28 26.48
N LYS A 115 -15.38 -3.39 27.60
CA LYS A 115 -16.44 -4.38 27.83
C LYS A 115 -17.78 -3.68 28.02
N LYS A 116 -18.86 -4.36 27.62
CA LYS A 116 -20.23 -3.92 27.93
C LYS A 116 -20.71 -4.59 29.21
N GLN A 117 -21.09 -3.78 30.20
CA GLN A 117 -21.73 -4.23 31.43
C GLN A 117 -22.98 -3.38 31.67
N ASP A 118 -24.14 -4.01 31.80
CA ASP A 118 -25.44 -3.34 31.98
C ASP A 118 -25.74 -2.25 30.92
N GLY A 119 -25.33 -2.51 29.67
CA GLY A 119 -25.51 -1.58 28.55
C GLY A 119 -24.56 -0.38 28.54
N LYS A 120 -23.63 -0.28 29.50
CA LYS A 120 -22.61 0.77 29.57
C LYS A 120 -21.24 0.21 29.19
N ASP A 121 -20.45 1.05 28.55
CA ASP A 121 -19.07 0.75 28.20
C ASP A 121 -18.17 0.94 29.44
N LEU A 122 -17.36 -0.07 29.75
CA LEU A 122 -16.41 -0.10 30.86
C LEU A 122 -15.04 -0.57 30.36
N TRP A 123 -13.98 0.13 30.73
CA TRP A 123 -12.61 -0.26 30.44
C TRP A 123 -12.06 -1.09 31.60
N VAL A 124 -11.78 -2.37 31.34
CA VAL A 124 -11.31 -3.32 32.34
C VAL A 124 -9.84 -3.61 32.09
N ALA A 125 -9.01 -3.45 33.12
CA ALA A 125 -7.59 -3.77 33.04
C ALA A 125 -7.38 -5.25 32.67
N THR A 126 -6.46 -5.50 31.75
CA THR A 126 -6.01 -6.84 31.40
C THR A 126 -4.76 -7.22 32.20
N GLY A 127 -4.34 -8.49 32.09
CA GLY A 127 -3.04 -8.93 32.61
C GLY A 127 -1.86 -8.55 31.72
N ASP A 128 -2.13 -7.93 30.57
CA ASP A 128 -1.13 -7.65 29.54
C ASP A 128 -0.53 -6.25 29.70
N LYS A 129 0.64 -6.07 29.08
CA LYS A 129 1.38 -4.81 29.06
C LYS A 129 1.58 -4.32 27.63
N SER A 130 1.61 -3.00 27.45
CA SER A 130 1.96 -2.41 26.16
C SER A 130 3.44 -2.68 25.81
N LEU A 131 3.71 -2.83 24.52
CA LEU A 131 5.05 -2.62 23.97
C LEU A 131 5.21 -1.13 23.64
N GLU A 132 6.47 -0.69 23.45
CA GLU A 132 6.71 0.65 22.89
C GLU A 132 6.14 0.70 21.47
N ALA A 133 5.25 1.66 21.23
CA ALA A 133 4.56 1.80 19.96
C ALA A 133 4.36 3.27 19.58
N LEU A 134 4.26 3.52 18.28
CA LEU A 134 3.90 4.82 17.73
C LEU A 134 2.64 4.65 16.89
N VAL A 135 1.50 5.08 17.42
CA VAL A 135 0.20 4.91 16.78
C VAL A 135 -0.12 6.16 15.98
N GLU A 136 -0.22 6.03 14.66
CA GLU A 136 -0.67 7.12 13.76
C GLU A 136 -2.19 7.29 13.83
N SER A 137 -2.67 8.54 13.88
CA SER A 137 -4.09 8.90 13.94
C SER A 137 -4.85 8.13 15.05
N PRO A 138 -4.39 8.16 16.32
CA PRO A 138 -5.01 7.40 17.39
C PRO A 138 -6.47 7.82 17.60
N THR A 139 -7.33 6.85 17.89
CA THR A 139 -8.71 7.12 18.28
C THR A 139 -8.79 7.36 19.79
N PHE A 140 -9.65 8.31 20.16
CA PHE A 140 -9.86 8.70 21.55
C PHE A 140 -11.29 8.40 21.97
N GLU A 141 -11.44 7.84 23.16
CA GLU A 141 -12.75 7.56 23.76
C GLU A 141 -12.81 8.13 25.18
N LYS A 142 -14.04 8.39 25.65
CA LYS A 142 -14.31 8.84 27.02
C LYS A 142 -15.26 7.88 27.69
N ASP A 143 -14.93 7.50 28.92
CA ASP A 143 -15.86 6.76 29.75
C ASP A 143 -16.82 7.68 30.51
N ALA A 144 -17.76 7.08 31.26
CA ALA A 144 -18.75 7.80 32.06
C ALA A 144 -18.13 8.70 33.15
N THR A 145 -16.88 8.43 33.55
CA THR A 145 -16.12 9.23 34.52
C THR A 145 -15.30 10.34 33.87
N LYS A 146 -15.38 10.49 32.54
CA LYS A 146 -14.59 11.40 31.69
C LYS A 146 -13.10 11.06 31.59
N GLN A 147 -12.69 9.85 31.98
CA GLN A 147 -11.34 9.36 31.68
C GLN A 147 -11.21 9.23 30.16
N GLU A 148 -10.13 9.78 29.60
CA GLU A 148 -9.82 9.66 28.19
C GLU A 148 -8.93 8.44 27.95
N TRP A 149 -9.29 7.65 26.94
CA TRP A 149 -8.64 6.43 26.52
C TRP A 149 -8.08 6.59 25.11
N VAL A 150 -6.91 6.00 24.87
CA VAL A 150 -6.28 5.91 23.54
C VAL A 150 -6.34 4.46 23.11
N SER A 151 -6.93 4.20 21.95
CA SER A 151 -6.83 2.88 21.31
C SER A 151 -5.45 2.72 20.70
N ILE A 152 -4.75 1.65 21.07
CA ILE A 152 -3.39 1.37 20.56
C ILE A 152 -3.36 0.20 19.58
N SER A 153 -4.37 -0.67 19.66
CA SER A 153 -4.65 -1.75 18.72
C SER A 153 -6.11 -2.21 18.92
N SER A 154 -6.64 -3.04 18.03
CA SER A 154 -8.05 -3.47 18.05
C SER A 154 -8.49 -3.96 19.45
N GLY A 155 -9.35 -3.17 20.10
CA GLY A 155 -9.90 -3.49 21.42
C GLY A 155 -8.98 -3.29 22.63
N LYS A 156 -7.73 -2.84 22.43
CA LYS A 156 -6.75 -2.58 23.51
C LYS A 156 -6.52 -1.09 23.67
N TYR A 157 -6.64 -0.63 24.91
CA TYR A 157 -6.59 0.78 25.27
C TYR A 157 -5.57 1.05 26.36
N VAL A 158 -5.03 2.26 26.36
CA VAL A 158 -4.26 2.83 27.48
C VAL A 158 -4.87 4.17 27.88
N LYS A 159 -4.54 4.66 29.07
CA LYS A 159 -5.01 5.99 29.49
C LYS A 159 -4.27 7.06 28.70
N LYS A 160 -5.02 8.04 28.18
CA LYS A 160 -4.45 9.12 27.35
C LYS A 160 -3.36 9.92 28.07
N GLU A 161 -3.49 10.14 29.38
CA GLU A 161 -2.50 10.85 30.20
C GLU A 161 -1.14 10.15 30.30
N GLN A 162 -1.07 8.86 29.95
CA GLN A 162 0.16 8.07 29.95
C GLN A 162 0.84 8.05 28.57
N VAL A 163 0.23 8.71 27.58
CA VAL A 163 0.68 8.72 26.18
C VAL A 163 1.13 10.12 25.81
N GLU A 164 2.26 10.22 25.12
CA GLU A 164 2.71 11.49 24.55
C GLU A 164 2.06 11.68 23.17
N LEU A 165 1.26 12.74 23.01
CA LEU A 165 0.69 13.11 21.72
C LEU A 165 1.68 13.98 20.93
N LEU A 166 1.97 13.54 19.71
CA LEU A 166 2.92 14.14 18.81
C LEU A 166 2.21 14.66 17.55
N SER A 167 2.75 15.72 16.97
CA SER A 167 2.42 16.16 15.63
C SER A 167 3.19 15.36 14.59
N GLN A 168 2.65 15.19 13.38
CA GLN A 168 3.40 14.71 12.21
C GLN A 168 4.70 15.48 11.93
N HIS A 169 4.82 16.71 12.44
CA HIS A 169 6.00 17.54 12.28
C HIS A 169 7.10 17.24 13.31
N ASP A 170 6.84 16.44 14.35
CA ASP A 170 7.82 16.03 15.37
C ASP A 170 8.73 14.90 14.85
N TRP A 171 9.41 15.10 13.73
CA TRP A 171 10.10 14.06 12.94
C TRP A 171 11.04 13.20 13.78
N LEU A 172 11.88 13.80 14.62
CA LEU A 172 12.78 13.05 15.51
C LEU A 172 12.00 12.12 16.46
N LYS A 173 10.86 12.56 16.98
CA LYS A 173 10.05 11.78 17.92
C LYS A 173 9.24 10.68 17.24
N ILE A 174 8.92 10.84 15.95
CA ILE A 174 8.24 9.82 15.13
C ILE A 174 9.20 8.89 14.37
N GLY A 175 10.50 8.94 14.71
CA GLY A 175 11.49 7.94 14.31
C GLY A 175 12.48 8.37 13.22
N PHE A 176 12.47 9.63 12.77
CA PHE A 176 13.47 10.11 11.81
C PHE A 176 14.86 10.18 12.43
N LYS A 177 15.87 9.78 11.67
CA LYS A 177 17.26 9.76 12.11
C LYS A 177 18.18 10.36 11.05
N LYS A 178 19.14 11.17 11.50
CA LYS A 178 20.25 11.61 10.67
C LYS A 178 21.37 10.58 10.72
N VAL A 179 21.98 10.32 9.56
CA VAL A 179 23.18 9.49 9.44
C VAL A 179 24.21 10.28 8.64
N ASP A 180 25.41 10.49 9.18
CA ASP A 180 26.50 11.12 8.44
C ASP A 180 27.30 10.04 7.69
N GLY A 181 27.07 9.95 6.39
CA GLY A 181 27.77 9.05 5.47
C GLY A 181 28.80 9.78 4.60
N SER A 182 29.18 11.02 4.93
CA SER A 182 30.06 11.83 4.08
C SER A 182 31.50 11.30 3.96
N GLY A 183 31.89 10.33 4.78
CA GLY A 183 33.16 9.60 4.69
C GLY A 183 33.12 8.34 3.82
N SER A 184 31.97 7.97 3.26
CA SER A 184 31.85 6.83 2.34
C SER A 184 32.33 7.22 0.94
N ASP A 185 33.14 6.38 0.32
CA ASP A 185 33.51 6.49 -1.11
C ASP A 185 32.47 5.81 -2.02
N GLY A 186 31.38 5.31 -1.45
CA GLY A 186 30.31 4.62 -2.17
C GLY A 186 30.68 3.22 -2.64
N TYR A 187 31.89 2.74 -2.37
CA TYR A 187 32.37 1.43 -2.77
C TYR A 187 32.37 0.49 -1.57
N LEU A 188 31.52 -0.54 -1.61
CA LEU A 188 31.60 -1.65 -0.66
C LEU A 188 32.60 -2.67 -1.20
N ASP A 189 33.78 -2.75 -0.59
CA ASP A 189 34.78 -3.77 -0.92
C ASP A 189 34.26 -5.15 -0.48
N PRO A 190 33.95 -6.07 -1.43
CA PRO A 190 33.45 -7.40 -1.07
C PRO A 190 34.52 -8.25 -0.37
N ASP A 191 35.80 -7.93 -0.56
CA ASP A 191 36.93 -8.66 0.04
C ASP A 191 37.22 -8.16 1.47
N ALA A 192 36.65 -7.01 1.87
CA ALA A 192 36.83 -6.41 3.19
C ALA A 192 35.63 -5.54 3.62
N PRO A 193 34.42 -6.12 3.76
CA PRO A 193 33.24 -5.34 4.13
C PRO A 193 33.35 -4.81 5.57
N PRO A 194 32.93 -3.56 5.85
CA PRO A 194 32.83 -3.06 7.21
C PRO A 194 31.87 -3.92 8.06
N THR A 195 32.13 -4.04 9.37
CA THR A 195 31.33 -4.86 10.30
C THR A 195 29.84 -4.60 10.22
N PHE A 196 29.43 -3.34 10.06
CA PHE A 196 28.03 -2.96 9.86
C PHE A 196 27.37 -3.70 8.67
N PHE A 197 28.05 -3.79 7.53
CA PHE A 197 27.52 -4.48 6.36
C PHE A 197 27.51 -5.99 6.54
N THR A 198 28.50 -6.56 7.22
CA THR A 198 28.50 -7.99 7.56
C THR A 198 27.33 -8.35 8.48
N GLU A 199 27.07 -7.52 9.50
CA GLU A 199 25.91 -7.69 10.38
C GLU A 199 24.58 -7.54 9.62
N LEU A 200 24.49 -6.59 8.69
CA LEU A 200 23.32 -6.38 7.85
C LEU A 200 23.06 -7.59 6.94
N VAL A 201 24.09 -8.11 6.27
CA VAL A 201 24.01 -9.33 5.44
C VAL A 201 23.51 -10.49 6.27
N ASN A 202 24.13 -10.77 7.42
CA ASN A 202 23.72 -11.86 8.31
C ASN A 202 22.27 -11.73 8.80
N SER A 203 21.74 -10.51 8.88
CA SER A 203 20.36 -10.29 9.35
C SER A 203 19.29 -10.61 8.29
N PHE A 204 19.64 -10.58 7.02
CA PHE A 204 18.72 -10.83 5.89
C PHE A 204 19.05 -12.10 5.10
N ASP A 205 20.22 -12.69 5.32
CA ASP A 205 20.66 -13.97 4.76
C ASP A 205 19.88 -15.12 5.43
N THR A 206 18.78 -15.50 4.79
CA THR A 206 17.85 -16.52 5.25
C THR A 206 18.38 -17.93 4.99
N ASP A 207 19.16 -18.11 3.92
CA ASP A 207 19.73 -19.41 3.55
C ASP A 207 21.10 -19.69 4.20
N LYS A 208 21.67 -18.67 4.88
CA LYS A 208 22.96 -18.70 5.58
C LYS A 208 24.13 -18.96 4.65
N SER A 209 24.01 -18.53 3.40
CA SER A 209 25.09 -18.64 2.41
C SER A 209 26.27 -17.72 2.70
N GLY A 210 26.07 -16.68 3.53
CA GLY A 210 27.02 -15.59 3.77
C GLY A 210 26.94 -14.48 2.72
N GLU A 211 26.01 -14.58 1.76
CA GLU A 211 25.77 -13.60 0.70
C GLU A 211 24.29 -13.24 0.65
N LEU A 212 23.94 -12.06 0.13
CA LEU A 212 22.55 -11.70 -0.09
C LEU A 212 22.16 -11.98 -1.55
N SER A 213 21.22 -12.90 -1.74
CA SER A 213 20.58 -13.12 -3.05
C SER A 213 19.68 -11.93 -3.44
N SER A 214 19.38 -11.81 -4.74
CA SER A 214 18.39 -10.83 -5.23
C SER A 214 17.04 -10.96 -4.55
N GLU A 215 16.62 -12.19 -4.26
CA GLU A 215 15.37 -12.56 -3.63
C GLU A 215 15.33 -12.12 -2.17
N GLU A 216 16.42 -12.28 -1.43
CA GLU A 216 16.54 -11.85 -0.02
C GLU A 216 16.57 -10.33 0.09
N ILE A 217 17.31 -9.64 -0.78
CA ILE A 217 17.28 -8.18 -0.86
C ILE A 217 15.85 -7.70 -1.16
N GLN A 218 15.18 -8.34 -2.12
CA GLN A 218 13.80 -8.00 -2.46
C GLN A 218 12.86 -8.23 -1.29
N ALA A 219 12.96 -9.36 -0.60
CA ALA A 219 12.14 -9.66 0.59
C ALA A 219 12.40 -8.66 1.73
N ALA A 220 13.67 -8.31 1.97
CA ALA A 220 14.07 -7.35 3.00
C ALA A 220 13.53 -5.94 2.72
N LEU A 221 13.58 -5.49 1.47
CA LEU A 221 13.03 -4.19 1.05
C LEU A 221 11.49 -4.18 0.98
N GLN A 222 10.86 -5.32 0.71
CA GLN A 222 9.39 -5.46 0.72
C GLN A 222 8.83 -5.57 2.14
N ASN A 223 9.66 -5.86 3.14
CA ASN A 223 9.24 -5.85 4.53
C ASN A 223 8.85 -4.43 4.96
N SER A 224 7.60 -4.25 5.37
CA SER A 224 7.03 -2.95 5.71
C SER A 224 7.75 -2.26 6.87
N SER A 225 8.24 -3.02 7.87
CA SER A 225 9.00 -2.48 9.01
C SER A 225 10.37 -1.96 8.58
N ASN A 226 11.09 -2.71 7.76
CA ASN A 226 12.38 -2.29 7.22
C ASN A 226 12.22 -1.07 6.31
N ALA A 227 11.27 -1.10 5.38
CA ALA A 227 10.98 0.01 4.48
C ALA A 227 10.65 1.28 5.27
N GLU A 228 9.84 1.17 6.32
CA GLU A 228 9.47 2.31 7.16
C GLU A 228 10.68 2.91 7.90
N GLN A 229 11.61 2.08 8.38
CA GLN A 229 12.84 2.56 9.00
C GLN A 229 13.76 3.24 7.97
N LEU A 230 13.94 2.65 6.79
CA LEU A 230 14.78 3.21 5.72
C LEU A 230 14.27 4.55 5.20
N HIS A 231 12.95 4.71 5.06
CA HIS A 231 12.34 5.98 4.63
C HIS A 231 12.52 7.11 5.65
N LYS A 232 12.72 6.78 6.92
CA LYS A 232 12.94 7.75 8.01
C LYS A 232 14.42 8.16 8.17
N LEU A 233 15.31 7.64 7.34
CA LEU A 233 16.71 8.05 7.32
C LEU A 233 16.91 9.32 6.51
N ILE A 234 17.69 10.24 7.07
CA ILE A 234 18.19 11.45 6.41
C ILE A 234 19.70 11.33 6.37
N VAL A 235 20.25 11.02 5.21
CA VAL A 235 21.65 10.60 5.09
C VAL A 235 22.47 11.70 4.45
N LYS A 236 23.57 12.10 5.08
CA LYS A 236 24.53 13.01 4.47
C LYS A 236 25.49 12.21 3.60
N HIS A 237 25.48 12.45 2.30
CA HIS A 237 26.45 11.86 1.39
C HIS A 237 26.67 12.77 0.18
N SER A 238 27.64 12.43 -0.66
CA SER A 238 27.84 13.14 -1.92
C SER A 238 26.77 12.78 -2.93
N SER A 239 26.25 13.78 -3.64
CA SER A 239 25.36 13.55 -4.78
C SER A 239 26.18 13.13 -6.00
N GLU A 240 25.62 12.25 -6.84
CA GLU A 240 26.23 11.87 -8.13
C GLU A 240 26.34 13.05 -9.10
N TRP A 241 25.67 14.17 -8.83
CA TRP A 241 25.69 15.37 -9.65
C TRP A 241 26.77 16.39 -9.27
N TYR A 242 27.63 16.04 -8.29
CA TYR A 242 28.66 16.94 -7.81
C TYR A 242 30.03 16.72 -8.44
N GLU A 243 30.59 15.51 -8.45
CA GLU A 243 31.96 15.28 -8.93
C GLU A 243 32.00 14.76 -10.37
N LYS A 244 33.03 15.15 -11.10
CA LYS A 244 33.39 14.54 -12.38
C LYS A 244 34.12 13.23 -12.15
N SER A 245 34.16 12.38 -13.17
CA SER A 245 34.82 11.07 -13.14
C SER A 245 36.33 11.12 -12.86
N SER A 246 36.95 12.30 -12.99
CA SER A 246 38.36 12.54 -12.64
C SER A 246 38.62 12.75 -11.14
N ALA A 247 37.56 12.83 -10.31
CA ALA A 247 37.71 12.98 -8.87
C ALA A 247 38.20 11.69 -8.20
N SER A 248 38.84 11.83 -7.04
CA SER A 248 39.41 10.69 -6.29
C SER A 248 38.35 9.66 -5.85
N SER A 249 37.10 10.09 -5.71
CA SER A 249 35.95 9.22 -5.40
C SER A 249 35.67 8.19 -6.49
N TYR A 250 36.12 8.41 -7.73
CA TYR A 250 35.94 7.50 -8.86
C TYR A 250 37.18 6.67 -9.18
N LEU A 251 38.25 6.74 -8.37
CA LEU A 251 39.46 5.92 -8.54
C LEU A 251 39.16 4.41 -8.50
N TRP A 252 38.06 3.99 -7.87
CA TRP A 252 37.64 2.60 -7.87
C TRP A 252 37.31 2.07 -9.27
N LEU A 253 36.86 2.93 -10.20
CA LEU A 253 36.64 2.53 -11.60
C LEU A 253 37.95 2.06 -12.23
N GLU A 254 39.05 2.76 -11.98
CA GLU A 254 40.39 2.37 -12.50
C GLU A 254 40.89 1.09 -11.84
N LYS A 255 40.67 0.93 -10.53
CA LYS A 255 40.98 -0.33 -9.83
C LYS A 255 40.19 -1.50 -10.40
N LEU A 256 38.91 -1.28 -10.72
CA LEU A 256 38.04 -2.31 -11.27
C LEU A 256 38.44 -2.67 -12.71
N MET A 257 38.77 -1.68 -13.54
CA MET A 257 39.37 -1.90 -14.87
C MET A 257 40.62 -2.79 -14.76
N ALA A 258 41.55 -2.43 -13.87
CA ALA A 258 42.79 -3.18 -13.67
C ALA A 258 42.55 -4.60 -13.12
N LYS A 259 41.56 -4.80 -12.23
CA LYS A 259 41.20 -6.10 -11.66
C LYS A 259 40.60 -7.03 -12.71
N ILE A 260 39.77 -6.51 -13.62
CA ILE A 260 39.07 -7.32 -14.62
C ILE A 260 39.95 -7.57 -15.86
N GLY A 261 40.68 -6.55 -16.34
CA GLY A 261 41.70 -6.70 -17.39
C GLY A 261 41.15 -7.14 -18.76
N LEU A 262 39.89 -6.81 -19.08
CA LEU A 262 39.25 -7.16 -20.35
C LEU A 262 39.03 -5.88 -21.19
N PRO A 263 39.47 -5.83 -22.47
CA PRO A 263 39.31 -4.63 -23.31
C PRO A 263 37.87 -4.14 -23.46
N ASP A 264 36.91 -5.06 -23.52
CA ASP A 264 35.49 -4.75 -23.62
C ASP A 264 34.94 -4.12 -22.32
N PHE A 265 35.50 -4.50 -21.16
CA PHE A 265 35.15 -3.91 -19.88
C PHE A 265 35.71 -2.48 -19.75
N ASP A 266 36.86 -2.18 -20.37
CA ASP A 266 37.42 -0.83 -20.39
C ASP A 266 36.50 0.14 -21.15
N LEU A 267 35.91 -0.31 -22.27
CA LEU A 267 34.91 0.47 -23.02
C LEU A 267 33.66 0.80 -22.17
N LEU A 268 33.24 -0.15 -21.33
CA LEU A 268 32.13 0.05 -20.39
C LEU A 268 32.48 1.12 -19.35
N VAL A 269 33.68 1.09 -18.79
CA VAL A 269 34.12 2.08 -17.80
C VAL A 269 34.30 3.46 -18.44
N ASP A 270 34.83 3.55 -19.65
CA ASP A 270 34.92 4.82 -20.38
C ASP A 270 33.55 5.43 -20.66
N HIS A 271 32.56 4.60 -21.05
CA HIS A 271 31.18 5.05 -21.20
C HIS A 271 30.62 5.61 -19.88
N GLU A 272 30.90 4.93 -18.77
CA GLU A 272 30.43 5.35 -17.45
C GLU A 272 31.09 6.66 -16.98
N LYS A 273 32.39 6.84 -17.23
CA LYS A 273 33.10 8.10 -16.97
C LYS A 273 32.47 9.26 -17.75
N GLN A 274 32.16 9.06 -19.03
CA GLN A 274 31.46 10.06 -19.86
C GLN A 274 30.04 10.37 -19.35
N ARG A 275 29.33 9.37 -18.81
CA ARG A 275 28.01 9.55 -18.20
C ARG A 275 28.12 10.43 -16.95
N ILE A 276 29.04 10.10 -16.04
CA ILE A 276 29.30 10.86 -14.79
C ILE A 276 29.64 12.32 -15.12
N ASP A 277 30.54 12.56 -16.07
CA ASP A 277 30.94 13.92 -16.44
C ASP A 277 29.79 14.78 -17.00
N LYS A 278 28.79 14.15 -17.62
CA LYS A 278 27.58 14.82 -18.12
C LYS A 278 26.52 15.06 -17.04
N LEU A 279 26.56 14.31 -15.94
CA LEU A 279 25.64 14.48 -14.81
C LEU A 279 26.08 15.58 -13.84
N GLU A 280 27.36 15.97 -13.88
CA GLU A 280 27.85 17.04 -13.03
C GLU A 280 27.22 18.39 -13.42
N TRP A 281 26.40 18.92 -12.52
CA TRP A 281 25.84 20.27 -12.65
C TRP A 281 25.93 21.09 -11.37
N MET A 282 26.09 20.45 -10.20
CA MET A 282 26.04 21.15 -8.92
C MET A 282 27.18 22.16 -8.75
N GLN A 283 28.38 21.88 -9.26
CA GLN A 283 29.50 22.85 -9.18
C GLN A 283 29.25 24.04 -10.11
N SER A 284 28.58 23.80 -11.24
CA SER A 284 28.16 24.84 -12.18
C SER A 284 27.09 25.77 -11.59
N ALA A 285 26.29 25.28 -10.63
CA ALA A 285 25.26 26.05 -9.93
C ALA A 285 25.81 26.96 -8.81
N ALA A 286 26.86 27.72 -9.07
CA ALA A 286 27.63 28.49 -8.07
C ALA A 286 26.79 29.45 -7.20
N LYS A 287 25.66 29.96 -7.72
CA LYS A 287 24.75 30.83 -6.95
C LYS A 287 24.10 30.13 -5.75
N LEU A 288 23.90 28.81 -5.84
CA LEU A 288 23.29 28.00 -4.78
C LEU A 288 24.30 27.62 -3.68
N LYS A 289 25.61 27.73 -3.96
CA LYS A 289 26.69 27.34 -3.05
C LYS A 289 26.47 25.94 -2.49
N LEU A 290 26.19 24.99 -3.38
CA LEU A 290 25.94 23.61 -2.99
C LEU A 290 27.25 22.97 -2.53
N ASP A 291 27.24 22.33 -1.37
CA ASP A 291 28.38 21.54 -0.89
C ASP A 291 28.43 20.17 -1.59
N LYS A 292 29.63 19.56 -1.59
CA LYS A 292 29.82 18.19 -2.08
C LYS A 292 28.89 17.20 -1.39
N ALA A 293 28.75 17.32 -0.07
CA ALA A 293 27.94 16.41 0.75
C ALA A 293 26.75 17.14 1.35
N VAL A 294 25.55 16.75 0.94
CA VAL A 294 24.27 17.34 1.37
C VAL A 294 23.42 16.31 2.10
N TRP A 295 22.40 16.76 2.84
CA TRP A 295 21.48 15.85 3.52
C TRP A 295 20.40 15.39 2.56
N HIS A 296 20.46 14.13 2.15
CA HIS A 296 19.45 13.50 1.30
C HIS A 296 18.28 13.00 2.15
N ILE A 297 17.07 13.24 1.65
CA ILE A 297 15.80 12.81 2.23
C ILE A 297 15.12 11.94 1.20
N GLN A 298 14.62 10.77 1.62
CA GLN A 298 13.91 9.89 0.71
C GLN A 298 12.62 10.59 0.20
N PRO A 299 12.42 10.75 -1.13
CA PRO A 299 11.33 11.58 -1.67
C PRO A 299 9.90 11.11 -1.31
N LEU A 300 9.67 9.81 -1.20
CA LEU A 300 8.38 9.23 -0.80
C LEU A 300 8.06 9.48 0.67
N THR A 301 9.04 9.76 1.52
CA THR A 301 8.79 10.12 2.92
C THR A 301 7.91 11.36 3.05
N LEU A 302 8.09 12.35 2.17
CA LEU A 302 7.23 13.55 2.14
C LEU A 302 5.78 13.24 1.72
N SER A 303 5.57 12.18 0.95
CA SER A 303 4.23 11.69 0.59
C SER A 303 3.54 10.99 1.76
N ARG A 304 4.29 10.22 2.56
CA ARG A 304 3.80 9.44 3.72
C ARG A 304 3.47 10.29 4.94
N LEU A 305 4.12 11.44 5.11
CA LEU A 305 3.85 12.41 6.17
C LEU A 305 2.50 13.15 6.03
N ASN A 306 1.70 12.84 5.01
CA ASN A 306 0.33 13.29 4.92
C ASN A 306 -0.56 12.16 5.46
N GLY A 307 -0.98 12.30 6.72
CA GLY A 307 -1.85 11.35 7.43
C GLY A 307 -3.09 10.89 6.67
N ASN A 308 -3.71 9.81 7.17
CA ASN A 308 -4.86 9.08 6.60
C ASN A 308 -4.72 8.87 5.10
N GLN A 309 -4.07 7.77 4.73
CA GLN A 309 -3.43 7.65 3.44
C GLN A 309 -4.38 7.23 2.31
N CYS A 310 -4.43 8.05 1.26
CA CYS A 310 -5.11 7.74 -0.01
C CYS A 310 -4.66 6.38 -0.57
N LEU A 311 -5.55 5.39 -0.69
CA LEU A 311 -5.26 4.09 -1.32
C LEU A 311 -5.19 4.11 -2.86
N CYS A 312 -5.33 5.28 -3.50
CA CYS A 312 -5.22 5.37 -4.97
C CYS A 312 -3.82 4.96 -5.43
N GLY A 313 -3.73 3.90 -6.23
CA GLY A 313 -2.48 3.35 -6.72
C GLY A 313 -1.56 2.75 -5.63
N ARG A 314 -2.09 2.54 -4.42
CA ARG A 314 -1.31 2.04 -3.27
C ARG A 314 -1.94 0.83 -2.61
N ASP A 315 -1.12 -0.04 -2.07
CA ASP A 315 -1.57 -1.26 -1.42
C ASP A 315 -2.42 -0.98 -0.18
N ILE A 316 -3.38 -1.87 0.09
CA ILE A 316 -4.09 -1.94 1.36
C ILE A 316 -3.10 -2.44 2.41
N GLU A 317 -2.78 -1.57 3.36
CA GLU A 317 -1.94 -1.91 4.51
C GLU A 317 -2.74 -2.55 5.67
N LEU A 318 -2.02 -3.20 6.59
CA LEU A 318 -2.56 -3.87 7.78
C LEU A 318 -3.54 -3.00 8.57
N LYS A 319 -3.19 -1.73 8.81
CA LYS A 319 -4.04 -0.78 9.54
C LYS A 319 -5.44 -0.59 8.94
N HIS A 320 -5.57 -0.64 7.61
CA HIS A 320 -6.86 -0.52 6.94
C HIS A 320 -7.70 -1.78 7.15
N LEU A 321 -7.06 -2.96 7.12
CA LEU A 321 -7.72 -4.24 7.39
C LEU A 321 -8.15 -4.34 8.86
N GLU A 322 -7.29 -3.94 9.80
CA GLU A 322 -7.61 -3.88 11.24
C GLU A 322 -8.83 -3.00 11.50
N SER A 323 -8.84 -1.80 10.91
CA SER A 323 -9.99 -0.90 10.95
C SER A 323 -11.23 -1.57 10.36
N ALA A 324 -11.10 -2.25 9.21
CA ALA A 324 -12.22 -2.91 8.55
C ALA A 324 -12.88 -3.99 9.42
N ILE A 325 -12.09 -4.82 10.10
CA ILE A 325 -12.57 -5.97 10.89
C ILE A 325 -12.80 -5.67 12.37
N GLU A 326 -12.57 -4.43 12.81
CA GLU A 326 -12.57 -4.03 14.23
C GLU A 326 -13.79 -4.58 15.00
N GLY A 327 -13.50 -5.29 16.09
CA GLY A 327 -14.47 -5.92 16.99
C GLY A 327 -15.23 -7.13 16.42
N LYS A 328 -14.87 -7.60 15.22
CA LYS A 328 -15.58 -8.70 14.53
C LYS A 328 -14.69 -9.92 14.27
N ALA A 329 -13.42 -9.71 13.96
CA ALA A 329 -12.41 -10.75 13.73
C ALA A 329 -11.02 -10.29 14.18
N SER A 330 -10.00 -11.16 14.07
CA SER A 330 -8.60 -10.86 14.38
C SER A 330 -7.73 -10.98 13.13
N VAL A 331 -6.80 -10.04 12.94
CA VAL A 331 -5.80 -10.07 11.86
C VAL A 331 -4.74 -11.16 12.03
N GLU A 332 -4.60 -11.69 13.25
CA GLU A 332 -3.65 -12.77 13.55
C GLU A 332 -4.16 -14.15 13.07
N ASN A 333 -5.48 -14.32 12.95
CA ASN A 333 -6.12 -15.60 12.65
C ASN A 333 -7.28 -15.41 11.65
N LEU A 334 -6.97 -14.92 10.45
CA LEU A 334 -7.97 -14.80 9.39
C LEU A 334 -8.46 -16.17 8.96
N PHE A 335 -9.71 -16.23 8.51
CA PHE A 335 -10.40 -17.44 8.08
C PHE A 335 -10.44 -18.56 9.14
N SER A 336 -10.47 -18.18 10.42
CA SER A 336 -10.51 -19.11 11.56
C SER A 336 -11.69 -20.08 11.59
N ARG A 337 -12.73 -19.87 10.78
CA ARG A 337 -13.87 -20.78 10.62
C ARG A 337 -13.85 -21.57 9.30
N SER A 338 -12.75 -21.49 8.54
CA SER A 338 -12.55 -22.30 7.35
C SER A 338 -12.45 -23.79 7.70
N SER A 339 -13.06 -24.63 6.86
CA SER A 339 -12.97 -26.08 6.89
C SER A 339 -11.66 -26.60 6.27
N TYR A 340 -10.90 -25.74 5.60
CA TYR A 340 -9.69 -26.08 4.83
C TYR A 340 -8.40 -25.68 5.56
N ALA A 341 -7.58 -26.66 5.91
CA ALA A 341 -6.36 -26.48 6.70
C ALA A 341 -5.34 -25.50 6.08
N ASP A 342 -5.25 -25.44 4.75
CA ASP A 342 -4.29 -24.58 4.03
C ASP A 342 -4.56 -23.06 4.17
N ILE A 343 -5.74 -22.70 4.64
CA ILE A 343 -6.22 -21.31 4.75
C ILE A 343 -6.69 -20.97 6.17
N THR A 344 -7.08 -21.95 6.97
CA THR A 344 -7.49 -21.70 8.35
C THR A 344 -6.37 -21.00 9.12
N SER A 345 -6.67 -19.82 9.68
CA SER A 345 -5.76 -19.02 10.51
C SER A 345 -4.50 -18.51 9.79
N ILE A 346 -4.60 -18.12 8.52
CA ILE A 346 -3.50 -17.40 7.86
C ILE A 346 -3.31 -16.00 8.43
N SER A 347 -2.08 -15.49 8.36
CA SER A 347 -1.75 -14.12 8.78
C SER A 347 -2.28 -13.08 7.80
N ALA A 348 -2.54 -11.87 8.32
CA ALA A 348 -2.90 -10.72 7.49
C ALA A 348 -1.85 -10.37 6.43
N ASP A 349 -0.55 -10.61 6.68
CA ASP A 349 0.50 -10.33 5.69
C ASP A 349 0.34 -11.20 4.42
N ILE A 350 0.06 -12.50 4.59
CA ILE A 350 -0.18 -13.41 3.47
C ILE A 350 -1.42 -12.98 2.69
N PHE A 351 -2.50 -12.69 3.41
CA PHE A 351 -3.76 -12.26 2.82
C PHE A 351 -3.61 -10.94 2.04
N LEU A 352 -2.98 -9.92 2.64
CA LEU A 352 -2.80 -8.62 2.02
C LEU A 352 -1.87 -8.69 0.81
N LYS A 353 -0.83 -9.53 0.85
CA LYS A 353 0.03 -9.76 -0.31
C LYS A 353 -0.78 -10.26 -1.51
N GLU A 354 -1.60 -11.30 -1.31
CA GLU A 354 -2.46 -11.83 -2.37
C GLU A 354 -3.53 -10.84 -2.81
N LEU A 355 -4.18 -10.16 -1.87
CA LEU A 355 -5.22 -9.17 -2.15
C LEU A 355 -4.70 -8.03 -3.02
N ASN A 356 -3.57 -7.45 -2.63
CA ASN A 356 -2.97 -6.33 -3.36
C ASN A 356 -2.44 -6.78 -4.73
N ALA A 357 -1.86 -7.98 -4.83
CA ALA A 357 -1.44 -8.55 -6.12
C ALA A 357 -2.64 -8.71 -7.08
N ALA A 358 -3.75 -9.27 -6.59
CA ALA A 358 -4.97 -9.44 -7.39
C ALA A 358 -5.57 -8.09 -7.81
N MET A 359 -5.68 -7.14 -6.87
CA MET A 359 -6.18 -5.80 -7.16
C MET A 359 -5.34 -5.08 -8.22
N ASN A 360 -4.02 -5.17 -8.13
CA ASN A 360 -3.11 -4.59 -9.10
C ASN A 360 -3.25 -5.26 -10.47
N PHE A 361 -3.36 -6.59 -10.52
CA PHE A 361 -3.55 -7.34 -11.76
C PHE A 361 -4.85 -6.95 -12.50
N TYR A 362 -5.96 -6.82 -11.78
CA TYR A 362 -7.27 -6.49 -12.38
C TYR A 362 -7.54 -4.98 -12.50
N GLY A 363 -6.64 -4.12 -12.00
CA GLY A 363 -6.79 -2.67 -12.07
C GLY A 363 -7.82 -2.09 -11.09
N VAL A 364 -7.94 -2.67 -9.90
CA VAL A 364 -8.72 -2.14 -8.76
C VAL A 364 -7.80 -1.21 -7.97
N SER A 365 -7.71 0.05 -8.40
CA SER A 365 -6.65 0.95 -7.93
C SER A 365 -7.13 2.14 -7.10
N THR A 366 -8.41 2.54 -7.16
CA THR A 366 -8.89 3.79 -6.51
C THR A 366 -9.36 3.55 -5.07
N CYS A 367 -9.37 4.61 -4.24
CA CYS A 367 -9.84 4.53 -2.86
C CYS A 367 -11.28 4.03 -2.76
N LEU A 368 -12.20 4.66 -3.52
CA LEU A 368 -13.62 4.30 -3.50
C LEU A 368 -13.79 2.82 -3.88
N ASP A 369 -13.09 2.37 -4.92
CA ASP A 369 -13.18 1.01 -5.40
C ASP A 369 -12.72 -0.01 -4.35
N LYS A 370 -11.57 0.24 -3.70
CA LYS A 370 -11.04 -0.60 -2.62
C LYS A 370 -11.94 -0.64 -1.40
N MET A 371 -12.49 0.51 -0.99
CA MET A 371 -13.40 0.57 0.15
C MET A 371 -14.70 -0.18 -0.11
N HIS A 372 -15.31 0.04 -1.28
CA HIS A 372 -16.52 -0.67 -1.68
C HIS A 372 -16.26 -2.17 -1.79
N PHE A 373 -15.17 -2.57 -2.44
CA PHE A 373 -14.78 -3.99 -2.55
C PHE A 373 -14.63 -4.65 -1.18
N LEU A 374 -13.84 -4.04 -0.28
CA LEU A 374 -13.63 -4.55 1.07
C LEU A 374 -14.94 -4.61 1.86
N ALA A 375 -15.76 -3.55 1.82
CA ALA A 375 -17.04 -3.50 2.53
C ALA A 375 -17.98 -4.66 2.14
N GLN A 376 -17.99 -5.03 0.85
CA GLN A 376 -18.76 -6.17 0.38
C GLN A 376 -18.14 -7.49 0.85
N CYS A 377 -16.82 -7.68 0.65
CA CYS A 377 -16.12 -8.90 1.07
C CYS A 377 -16.28 -9.19 2.57
N LEU A 378 -16.22 -8.16 3.43
CA LEU A 378 -16.41 -8.31 4.87
C LEU A 378 -17.75 -8.98 5.20
N VAL A 379 -18.82 -8.61 4.52
CA VAL A 379 -20.13 -9.19 4.78
C VAL A 379 -20.26 -10.60 4.18
N GLU A 380 -19.72 -10.81 2.99
CA GLU A 380 -19.74 -12.13 2.32
C GLU A 380 -18.92 -13.20 3.06
N THR A 381 -17.87 -12.80 3.79
CA THR A 381 -16.90 -13.71 4.44
C THR A 381 -17.06 -13.79 5.95
N ASP A 382 -18.14 -13.21 6.50
CA ASP A 382 -18.32 -13.09 7.95
C ASP A 382 -17.11 -12.40 8.62
N PHE A 383 -16.70 -11.26 8.07
CA PHE A 383 -15.54 -10.44 8.43
C PHE A 383 -14.22 -11.21 8.30
N PHE A 384 -14.02 -11.86 7.14
CA PHE A 384 -12.89 -12.73 6.84
C PHE A 384 -12.71 -13.88 7.83
N ARG A 385 -13.81 -14.45 8.33
CA ARG A 385 -13.78 -15.67 9.16
C ARG A 385 -13.96 -16.94 8.33
N THR A 386 -14.52 -16.85 7.13
CA THR A 386 -14.71 -17.99 6.23
C THR A 386 -14.48 -17.60 4.76
N THR A 387 -14.16 -18.58 3.94
CA THR A 387 -14.15 -18.52 2.47
C THR A 387 -15.21 -19.42 1.85
N GLU A 388 -16.00 -20.12 2.66
CA GLU A 388 -17.03 -21.06 2.24
C GLU A 388 -18.35 -20.71 2.94
N GLU A 389 -19.46 -20.79 2.20
CA GLU A 389 -20.78 -20.57 2.76
C GLU A 389 -21.06 -21.61 3.87
N TYR A 390 -21.64 -21.18 4.99
CA TYR A 390 -21.83 -22.06 6.14
C TYR A 390 -22.86 -23.17 5.88
N LYS A 391 -22.48 -24.38 6.32
CA LYS A 391 -23.44 -25.47 6.54
C LYS A 391 -24.38 -25.17 7.70
N ASN A 392 -25.44 -25.97 7.84
CA ASN A 392 -26.30 -25.93 9.02
C ASN A 392 -25.50 -26.27 10.28
N LYS A 393 -26.01 -25.88 11.45
CA LYS A 393 -25.35 -26.13 12.75
C LYS A 393 -25.10 -27.60 13.06
N ASP A 394 -25.88 -28.49 12.45
CA ASP A 394 -25.75 -29.96 12.56
C ASP A 394 -24.79 -30.56 11.51
N GLY A 395 -24.14 -29.71 10.69
CA GLY A 395 -23.22 -30.13 9.63
C GLY A 395 -23.90 -30.52 8.32
N THR A 396 -25.23 -30.46 8.23
CA THR A 396 -25.97 -30.78 7.00
C THR A 396 -25.91 -29.64 5.98
N THR A 397 -26.03 -29.99 4.70
CA THR A 397 -26.12 -29.02 3.60
C THR A 397 -27.44 -28.24 3.69
N PRO A 398 -27.44 -26.90 3.66
CA PRO A 398 -28.67 -26.11 3.62
C PRO A 398 -29.51 -26.46 2.39
N SER A 399 -30.82 -26.68 2.55
CA SER A 399 -31.71 -27.09 1.45
C SER A 399 -31.73 -26.08 0.29
N LYS A 400 -31.59 -24.78 0.58
CA LYS A 400 -31.48 -23.72 -0.43
C LYS A 400 -30.30 -23.90 -1.40
N TRP A 401 -29.27 -24.68 -1.03
CA TRP A 401 -28.14 -24.93 -1.92
C TRP A 401 -28.51 -25.80 -3.12
N ASP A 402 -29.57 -26.60 -3.01
CA ASP A 402 -30.05 -27.41 -4.13
C ASP A 402 -30.65 -26.54 -5.25
N GLU A 403 -30.96 -25.27 -4.96
CA GLU A 403 -31.43 -24.29 -5.95
C GLU A 403 -30.29 -23.67 -6.78
N TYR A 404 -29.02 -23.87 -6.40
CA TYR A 404 -27.91 -23.40 -7.21
C TYR A 404 -27.88 -24.16 -8.55
N GLY A 405 -27.81 -23.44 -9.67
CA GLY A 405 -27.56 -24.07 -10.97
C GLY A 405 -26.30 -24.95 -10.95
N GLY A 406 -26.47 -26.26 -11.09
CA GLY A 406 -25.43 -27.29 -10.93
C GLY A 406 -25.51 -28.11 -9.63
N GLY A 407 -26.40 -27.75 -8.72
CA GLY A 407 -26.62 -28.39 -7.42
C GLY A 407 -25.77 -27.79 -6.29
N SER A 408 -25.98 -28.32 -5.08
CA SER A 408 -25.40 -27.81 -3.83
C SER A 408 -23.87 -27.81 -3.75
N PHE A 409 -23.20 -28.55 -4.64
CA PHE A 409 -21.74 -28.50 -4.75
C PHE A 409 -21.21 -27.12 -5.20
N TYR A 410 -22.02 -26.31 -5.91
CA TYR A 410 -21.65 -24.99 -6.42
C TYR A 410 -22.19 -23.83 -5.57
N HIS A 411 -22.19 -24.03 -4.25
CA HIS A 411 -22.49 -23.00 -3.25
C HIS A 411 -21.39 -21.92 -3.15
N GLY A 412 -21.59 -20.94 -2.27
CA GLY A 412 -20.70 -19.78 -2.15
C GLY A 412 -19.27 -20.14 -1.73
N ARG A 413 -18.28 -19.74 -2.53
CA ARG A 413 -16.84 -19.80 -2.19
C ARG A 413 -16.08 -18.54 -2.56
N GLY A 414 -14.95 -18.31 -1.88
CA GLY A 414 -14.10 -17.13 -2.06
C GLY A 414 -14.68 -15.88 -1.38
N LEU A 415 -14.00 -14.74 -1.56
CA LEU A 415 -14.33 -13.53 -0.79
C LEU A 415 -15.65 -12.85 -1.20
N ILE A 416 -16.18 -13.16 -2.38
CA ILE A 416 -17.48 -12.66 -2.87
C ILE A 416 -18.53 -13.78 -2.95
N GLN A 417 -18.20 -14.99 -2.47
CA GLN A 417 -19.12 -16.13 -2.45
C GLN A 417 -19.65 -16.47 -3.85
N ILE A 418 -18.76 -16.79 -4.80
CA ILE A 418 -19.14 -17.24 -6.15
C ILE A 418 -20.05 -18.47 -6.02
N THR A 419 -21.23 -18.38 -6.65
CA THR A 419 -22.28 -19.41 -6.65
C THR A 419 -22.67 -19.78 -8.07
N HIS A 420 -23.28 -20.96 -8.25
CA HIS A 420 -23.71 -21.55 -9.52
C HIS A 420 -22.54 -22.03 -10.41
N LYS A 421 -22.67 -23.24 -10.96
CA LYS A 421 -21.68 -23.87 -11.86
C LYS A 421 -21.21 -22.95 -12.98
N LYS A 422 -22.14 -22.25 -13.62
CA LYS A 422 -21.84 -21.31 -14.72
C LYS A 422 -20.84 -20.21 -14.33
N ASN A 423 -20.86 -19.74 -13.08
CA ASN A 423 -19.95 -18.67 -12.63
C ASN A 423 -18.57 -19.24 -12.26
N TYR A 424 -18.52 -20.45 -11.69
CA TYR A 424 -17.26 -21.19 -11.54
C TYR A 424 -16.62 -21.45 -12.90
N GLU A 425 -17.37 -21.94 -13.89
CA GLU A 425 -16.86 -22.18 -15.25
C GLU A 425 -16.34 -20.89 -15.90
N LYS A 426 -17.02 -19.75 -15.72
CA LYS A 426 -16.54 -18.44 -16.21
C LYS A 426 -15.23 -18.00 -15.56
N TYR A 427 -15.10 -18.15 -14.25
CA TYR A 427 -13.86 -17.83 -13.55
C TYR A 427 -12.72 -18.75 -14.03
N LEU A 428 -12.94 -20.06 -14.05
CA LEU A 428 -11.95 -21.04 -14.52
C LEU A 428 -11.53 -20.82 -15.97
N ALA A 429 -12.46 -20.43 -16.85
CA ALA A 429 -12.15 -20.06 -18.23
C ALA A 429 -11.24 -18.82 -18.29
N SER A 430 -11.43 -17.84 -17.40
CA SER A 430 -10.61 -16.61 -17.38
C SER A 430 -9.16 -16.82 -16.94
N ILE A 431 -8.86 -18.00 -16.38
CA ILE A 431 -7.53 -18.39 -15.92
C ILE A 431 -7.05 -19.69 -16.58
N ASP A 432 -7.65 -20.08 -17.71
CA ASP A 432 -7.28 -21.25 -18.52
C ASP A 432 -7.25 -22.58 -17.75
N LEU A 433 -8.14 -22.76 -16.76
CA LEU A 433 -8.26 -23.98 -15.95
C LEU A 433 -9.48 -24.84 -16.29
N LEU A 434 -10.10 -24.66 -17.45
CA LEU A 434 -11.12 -25.61 -17.92
C LEU A 434 -10.49 -26.92 -18.43
N PRO A 435 -11.18 -28.07 -18.33
CA PRO A 435 -12.54 -28.26 -17.82
C PRO A 435 -12.64 -28.23 -16.29
N ILE A 436 -13.84 -27.92 -15.79
CA ILE A 436 -14.17 -27.90 -14.36
C ILE A 436 -14.19 -29.30 -13.75
N ASP A 437 -13.63 -29.44 -12.54
CA ASP A 437 -13.67 -30.64 -11.70
C ASP A 437 -13.83 -30.25 -10.22
N SER A 438 -13.86 -31.24 -9.32
CA SER A 438 -14.05 -31.03 -7.88
C SER A 438 -12.96 -30.15 -7.28
N ASP A 439 -11.70 -30.43 -7.58
CA ASP A 439 -10.54 -29.78 -6.97
C ASP A 439 -10.50 -28.31 -7.37
N LYS A 440 -10.85 -28.00 -8.62
CA LYS A 440 -10.96 -26.64 -9.14
C LYS A 440 -12.14 -25.85 -8.58
N VAL A 441 -13.20 -26.52 -8.14
CA VAL A 441 -14.31 -25.86 -7.43
C VAL A 441 -13.89 -25.56 -5.99
N GLU A 442 -13.29 -26.54 -5.30
CA GLU A 442 -12.88 -26.41 -3.91
C GLU A 442 -11.71 -25.44 -3.71
N MET A 443 -10.82 -25.28 -4.69
CA MET A 443 -9.68 -24.35 -4.58
C MET A 443 -10.11 -22.90 -4.34
N LEU A 444 -11.31 -22.49 -4.75
CA LEU A 444 -11.83 -21.13 -4.48
C LEU A 444 -12.10 -20.89 -2.98
N ALA A 445 -12.24 -21.95 -2.18
CA ALA A 445 -12.29 -21.84 -0.72
C ALA A 445 -11.02 -22.30 -0.03
N SER A 446 -10.26 -23.23 -0.62
CA SER A 446 -9.10 -23.88 0.01
C SER A 446 -7.75 -23.25 -0.31
N LYS A 447 -7.63 -22.43 -1.36
CA LYS A 447 -6.39 -21.77 -1.76
C LYS A 447 -6.57 -20.25 -1.71
N ILE A 448 -5.77 -19.58 -0.88
CA ILE A 448 -5.90 -18.13 -0.66
C ILE A 448 -5.81 -17.33 -1.97
N HIS A 449 -4.93 -17.74 -2.87
CA HIS A 449 -4.80 -17.16 -4.22
C HIS A 449 -6.14 -17.16 -4.96
N HIS A 450 -6.81 -18.31 -5.09
CA HIS A 450 -8.07 -18.41 -5.83
C HIS A 450 -9.26 -17.81 -5.06
N ALA A 451 -9.26 -17.87 -3.72
CA ALA A 451 -10.28 -17.20 -2.91
C ALA A 451 -10.29 -15.68 -3.15
N VAL A 452 -9.11 -15.07 -3.24
CA VAL A 452 -8.91 -13.65 -3.53
C VAL A 452 -9.16 -13.33 -5.01
N TYR A 453 -8.44 -14.01 -5.92
CA TYR A 453 -8.47 -13.69 -7.36
C TYR A 453 -9.87 -13.86 -7.95
N SER A 454 -10.63 -14.87 -7.51
CA SER A 454 -12.01 -15.06 -7.97
C SER A 454 -12.92 -13.90 -7.57
N ALA A 455 -12.73 -13.32 -6.39
CA ALA A 455 -13.49 -12.15 -5.96
C ALA A 455 -13.12 -10.89 -6.74
N VAL A 456 -11.83 -10.62 -6.94
CA VAL A 456 -11.39 -9.45 -7.72
C VAL A 456 -11.79 -9.60 -9.20
N TRP A 457 -11.67 -10.81 -9.76
CA TRP A 457 -12.20 -11.13 -11.09
C TRP A 457 -13.71 -10.88 -11.16
N TYR A 458 -14.48 -11.31 -10.16
CA TYR A 458 -15.92 -11.10 -10.15
C TYR A 458 -16.28 -9.61 -10.20
N TRP A 459 -15.55 -8.82 -9.41
CA TRP A 459 -15.71 -7.37 -9.34
C TRP A 459 -15.56 -6.68 -10.70
N VAL A 460 -14.59 -7.13 -11.51
CA VAL A 460 -14.26 -6.52 -12.80
C VAL A 460 -15.04 -7.13 -13.97
N SER A 461 -15.24 -8.45 -13.96
CA SER A 461 -15.67 -9.21 -15.13
C SER A 461 -16.77 -10.24 -14.86
N GLY A 462 -16.98 -10.65 -13.61
CA GLY A 462 -17.91 -11.75 -13.29
C GLY A 462 -19.35 -11.33 -12.98
N SER A 463 -19.55 -10.08 -12.56
CA SER A 463 -20.87 -9.55 -12.22
C SER A 463 -21.83 -9.51 -13.41
N ALA A 464 -23.08 -9.91 -13.16
CA ALA A 464 -24.16 -9.81 -14.15
C ALA A 464 -24.57 -8.36 -14.46
N TRP A 465 -24.14 -7.41 -13.62
CA TRP A 465 -24.36 -5.98 -13.81
C TRP A 465 -23.20 -5.28 -14.55
N GLY A 466 -22.21 -6.04 -15.00
CA GLY A 466 -20.99 -5.52 -15.63
C GLY A 466 -19.91 -5.14 -14.61
N ASP A 467 -18.90 -4.41 -15.08
CA ASP A 467 -17.76 -3.96 -14.27
C ASP A 467 -18.21 -3.05 -13.11
N ILE A 468 -18.06 -3.54 -11.87
CA ILE A 468 -18.56 -2.87 -10.66
C ILE A 468 -17.81 -1.57 -10.40
N ARG A 469 -16.58 -1.42 -10.91
CA ARG A 469 -15.75 -0.23 -10.74
C ARG A 469 -16.41 1.03 -11.33
N GLY A 470 -17.26 0.86 -12.34
CA GLY A 470 -18.05 1.94 -12.90
C GLY A 470 -19.05 2.55 -11.90
N PHE A 471 -19.51 1.76 -10.93
CA PHE A 471 -20.45 2.20 -9.88
C PHE A 471 -19.72 2.77 -8.67
N THR A 472 -18.56 2.21 -8.30
CA THR A 472 -17.74 2.70 -7.17
C THR A 472 -17.21 4.10 -7.42
N LYS A 473 -16.88 4.45 -8.67
CA LYS A 473 -16.46 5.81 -9.08
C LYS A 473 -17.48 6.89 -8.69
N ASN A 474 -18.76 6.56 -8.71
CA ASN A 474 -19.85 7.47 -8.35
C ASN A 474 -20.31 7.30 -6.90
N ASN A 475 -19.60 6.49 -6.11
CA ASN A 475 -20.00 6.09 -4.77
C ASN A 475 -21.42 5.49 -4.70
N ASP A 476 -21.85 4.79 -5.76
CA ASP A 476 -23.20 4.21 -5.88
C ASP A 476 -23.29 2.88 -5.12
N PHE A 477 -23.33 2.97 -3.80
CA PHE A 477 -23.36 1.82 -2.88
C PHE A 477 -24.50 0.84 -3.17
N LEU A 478 -25.68 1.34 -3.56
CA LEU A 478 -26.84 0.49 -3.83
C LEU A 478 -26.62 -0.36 -5.09
N LYS A 479 -26.06 0.25 -6.14
CA LYS A 479 -25.72 -0.45 -7.38
C LYS A 479 -24.58 -1.45 -7.17
N VAL A 480 -23.58 -1.10 -6.36
CA VAL A 480 -22.51 -2.03 -5.94
C VAL A 480 -23.10 -3.22 -5.19
N THR A 481 -23.95 -2.97 -4.19
CA THR A 481 -24.51 -4.04 -3.34
C THR A 481 -25.35 -5.04 -4.14
N ILE A 482 -26.20 -4.56 -5.05
CA ILE A 482 -26.98 -5.46 -5.90
C ILE A 482 -26.12 -6.19 -6.96
N ALA A 483 -25.01 -5.59 -7.39
CA ALA A 483 -24.07 -6.22 -8.30
C ALA A 483 -23.35 -7.41 -7.68
N VAL A 484 -23.12 -7.38 -6.37
CA VAL A 484 -22.50 -8.48 -5.61
C VAL A 484 -23.53 -9.53 -5.20
N ASN A 485 -24.61 -9.12 -4.52
CA ASN A 485 -25.50 -10.03 -3.80
C ASN A 485 -26.82 -10.32 -4.54
N GLY A 486 -27.09 -9.63 -5.66
CA GLY A 486 -28.38 -9.75 -6.38
C GLY A 486 -29.58 -9.18 -5.60
N GLY A 487 -29.36 -8.58 -4.44
CA GLY A 487 -30.36 -7.98 -3.56
C GLY A 487 -29.71 -7.20 -2.41
N PHE A 488 -30.51 -6.90 -1.37
CA PHE A 488 -30.10 -6.02 -0.25
C PHE A 488 -30.03 -6.73 1.10
N ASN A 489 -29.77 -8.04 1.11
CA ASN A 489 -29.51 -8.74 2.36
C ASN A 489 -28.23 -8.18 3.00
N HIS A 490 -28.30 -7.90 4.30
CA HIS A 490 -27.21 -7.30 5.10
C HIS A 490 -26.74 -5.92 4.60
N VAL A 491 -27.64 -5.14 3.97
CA VAL A 491 -27.30 -3.82 3.43
C VAL A 491 -26.82 -2.84 4.51
N LYS A 492 -27.36 -2.93 5.73
CA LYS A 492 -26.95 -2.12 6.87
C LYS A 492 -25.49 -2.41 7.23
N GLU A 493 -25.14 -3.68 7.41
CA GLU A 493 -23.80 -4.11 7.79
C GLU A 493 -22.76 -3.76 6.72
N ARG A 494 -23.13 -3.86 5.43
CA ARG A 494 -22.30 -3.40 4.31
C ARG A 494 -22.08 -1.89 4.37
N ASN A 495 -23.13 -1.11 4.65
CA ASN A 495 -23.00 0.34 4.76
C ASN A 495 -22.16 0.75 5.99
N GLU A 496 -22.36 0.11 7.15
CA GLU A 496 -21.56 0.34 8.36
C GLU A 496 -20.06 0.05 8.10
N SER A 497 -19.76 -1.03 7.37
CA SER A 497 -18.39 -1.38 6.98
C SER A 497 -17.77 -0.34 6.06
N LEU A 498 -18.52 0.13 5.05
CA LEU A 498 -18.07 1.19 4.15
C LEU A 498 -17.84 2.52 4.91
N LEU A 499 -18.74 2.88 5.83
CA LEU A 499 -18.62 4.08 6.65
C LEU A 499 -17.40 4.03 7.57
N ARG A 500 -17.06 2.84 8.08
CA ARG A 500 -15.85 2.65 8.90
C ARG A 500 -14.59 2.84 8.08
N LEU A 501 -14.53 2.22 6.90
CA LEU A 501 -13.39 2.35 5.97
C LEU A 501 -13.20 3.81 5.50
N SER A 502 -14.28 4.55 5.24
CA SER A 502 -14.16 5.95 4.82
C SER A 502 -13.63 6.88 5.90
N LYS A 503 -13.64 6.48 7.18
CA LYS A 503 -13.03 7.23 8.27
C LYS A 503 -11.54 6.97 8.44
N SER A 504 -11.04 5.83 7.96
CA SER A 504 -9.62 5.46 8.05
C SER A 504 -8.80 5.80 6.80
N ILE A 505 -9.46 6.28 5.73
CA ILE A 505 -8.85 6.62 4.45
C ILE A 505 -9.18 8.08 4.12
N ASP A 506 -8.16 8.90 3.84
CA ASP A 506 -8.30 10.25 3.31
C ASP A 506 -7.55 10.35 1.96
N CYS A 507 -8.21 10.88 0.93
CA CYS A 507 -7.56 11.05 -0.36
C CYS A 507 -7.78 12.42 -0.96
N ARG A 508 -6.70 13.18 -1.16
CA ARG A 508 -6.73 14.51 -1.79
C ARG A 508 -7.38 14.55 -3.18
N ASN A 509 -7.36 13.44 -3.92
CA ASN A 509 -7.97 13.33 -5.25
C ASN A 509 -9.49 13.05 -5.21
N VAL A 510 -10.04 12.79 -4.03
CA VAL A 510 -11.47 12.55 -3.81
C VAL A 510 -11.93 13.47 -2.69
N ASP A 511 -12.86 14.37 -2.96
CA ASP A 511 -13.39 15.20 -1.89
C ASP A 511 -14.40 14.39 -1.05
N PHE A 512 -13.89 13.62 -0.08
CA PHE A 512 -14.70 12.78 0.81
C PHE A 512 -15.76 13.59 1.57
N SER A 513 -15.53 14.88 1.81
CA SER A 513 -16.50 15.77 2.47
C SER A 513 -17.77 16.00 1.64
N LYS A 514 -17.66 15.83 0.31
CA LYS A 514 -18.79 15.91 -0.63
C LYS A 514 -19.47 14.56 -0.87
N LEU A 515 -18.92 13.47 -0.33
CA LEU A 515 -19.47 12.13 -0.50
C LEU A 515 -20.24 11.70 0.73
N LYS A 516 -21.40 11.07 0.49
CA LYS A 516 -22.22 10.46 1.53
C LYS A 516 -21.79 9.00 1.69
N PHE A 517 -21.38 8.60 2.90
CA PHE A 517 -21.06 7.20 3.22
C PHE A 517 -22.12 6.54 4.13
N LYS A 518 -23.31 7.13 4.23
CA LYS A 518 -24.43 6.63 5.05
C LYS A 518 -25.77 7.00 4.42
N LYS A 519 -26.84 6.27 4.75
CA LYS A 519 -28.21 6.59 4.30
C LYS A 519 -28.30 6.76 2.78
N PHE A 520 -27.79 5.80 2.02
CA PHE A 520 -27.85 5.86 0.55
C PHE A 520 -29.30 5.82 0.06
N GLU A 521 -29.63 6.64 -0.94
CA GLU A 521 -30.99 6.77 -1.45
C GLU A 521 -31.12 6.15 -2.84
N PHE A 522 -32.18 5.35 -3.06
CA PHE A 522 -32.41 4.72 -4.37
C PHE A 522 -32.63 5.74 -5.49
N SER A 523 -33.14 6.94 -5.18
CA SER A 523 -33.33 8.06 -6.11
C SER A 523 -32.02 8.61 -6.68
N GLU A 524 -30.91 8.44 -5.96
CA GLU A 524 -29.56 8.89 -6.33
C GLU A 524 -28.77 7.79 -7.03
N SER A 525 -29.19 6.53 -6.90
CA SER A 525 -28.53 5.38 -7.52
C SER A 525 -28.88 5.25 -9.01
N ALA A 526 -27.91 4.83 -9.82
CA ALA A 526 -28.12 4.38 -11.20
C ALA A 526 -29.01 3.13 -11.27
N LEU A 527 -29.33 2.52 -10.13
CA LEU A 527 -30.30 1.45 -10.05
C LEU A 527 -31.72 1.92 -10.38
N LYS A 528 -32.07 3.20 -10.15
CA LYS A 528 -33.43 3.72 -10.34
C LYS A 528 -34.00 3.54 -11.74
N ASP A 529 -33.12 3.57 -12.76
CA ASP A 529 -33.49 3.46 -14.17
C ASP A 529 -33.45 1.99 -14.66
N SER A 530 -33.18 1.04 -13.77
CA SER A 530 -33.10 -0.37 -14.13
C SER A 530 -34.47 -1.05 -14.18
N LYS A 531 -34.58 -2.09 -15.02
CA LYS A 531 -35.73 -3.00 -15.04
C LYS A 531 -35.95 -3.66 -13.67
N TRP A 532 -34.86 -3.98 -12.97
CA TRP A 532 -34.92 -4.54 -11.63
C TRP A 532 -35.63 -3.58 -10.68
N TYR A 533 -35.20 -2.32 -10.61
CA TYR A 533 -35.83 -1.36 -9.69
C TYR A 533 -37.30 -1.12 -10.04
N SER A 534 -37.63 -1.00 -11.32
CA SER A 534 -39.03 -0.90 -11.77
C SER A 534 -39.90 -2.05 -11.27
N ALA A 535 -39.35 -3.27 -11.20
CA ALA A 535 -40.07 -4.46 -10.74
C ALA A 535 -40.16 -4.57 -9.20
N TYR A 536 -39.19 -4.02 -8.46
CA TYR A 536 -39.06 -4.25 -7.01
C TYR A 536 -39.22 -3.01 -6.13
N LYS A 537 -39.35 -1.80 -6.70
CA LYS A 537 -39.41 -0.52 -5.95
C LYS A 537 -40.49 -0.47 -4.86
N ASP A 538 -41.64 -1.10 -5.10
CA ASP A 538 -42.77 -1.14 -4.16
C ASP A 538 -42.78 -2.42 -3.30
N GLY A 539 -41.77 -3.28 -3.47
CA GLY A 539 -41.62 -4.56 -2.80
C GLY A 539 -41.13 -4.45 -1.36
N SER A 540 -41.28 -5.55 -0.60
CA SER A 540 -40.76 -5.65 0.78
C SER A 540 -39.23 -5.47 0.85
N MET A 541 -38.49 -5.92 -0.15
CA MET A 541 -37.03 -5.84 -0.19
C MET A 541 -36.52 -4.39 -0.19
N VAL A 542 -37.02 -3.54 -1.09
CA VAL A 542 -36.61 -2.13 -1.18
C VAL A 542 -37.07 -1.35 0.06
N ARG A 543 -38.28 -1.61 0.56
CA ARG A 543 -38.77 -0.99 1.80
C ARG A 543 -37.90 -1.34 3.01
N LYS A 544 -37.53 -2.61 3.16
CA LYS A 544 -36.63 -3.05 4.24
C LYS A 544 -35.24 -2.42 4.08
N ALA A 545 -34.69 -2.41 2.87
CA ALA A 545 -33.39 -1.80 2.62
C ALA A 545 -33.36 -0.30 3.00
N ASN A 546 -34.42 0.45 2.68
CA ASN A 546 -34.54 1.86 3.10
C ASN A 546 -34.56 2.00 4.63
N GLN A 547 -35.31 1.15 5.35
CA GLN A 547 -35.34 1.17 6.82
C GLN A 547 -33.97 0.84 7.42
N ASP A 548 -33.31 -0.19 6.88
CA ASP A 548 -32.00 -0.64 7.33
C ASP A 548 -30.93 0.47 7.12
N LEU A 549 -30.96 1.16 5.98
CA LEU A 549 -30.05 2.27 5.65
C LEU A 549 -30.27 3.51 6.52
N GLU A 550 -31.52 3.83 6.88
CA GLU A 550 -31.82 4.94 7.79
C GLU A 550 -31.29 4.73 9.21
N SER A 551 -31.11 3.47 9.60
CA SER A 551 -30.63 3.08 10.94
C SER A 551 -29.10 3.07 11.09
N VAL A 552 -28.35 3.38 10.03
CA VAL A 552 -26.89 3.50 10.06
C VAL A 552 -26.52 4.81 10.77
N ASN A 553 -25.91 4.70 11.95
CA ASN A 553 -25.51 5.83 12.80
C ASN A 553 -24.02 6.19 12.63
N GLU A 554 -23.67 7.44 12.96
CA GLU A 554 -22.28 7.96 12.93
C GLU A 554 -21.36 7.31 13.94
#